data_AF-A0A2H0A9B0-F1
#
_entry.id   AF-A0A2H0A9B0-F1
#
_cell.length_a   1.000
_cell.length_b   1.000
_cell.length_c   1.000
_cell.angle_alpha   90.00
_cell.angle_beta   90.00
_cell.angle_gamma   90.00
#
_symmetry.space_group_name_H-M   'P 1'
#
loop_
_entity.id
_entity.type
_entity.pdbx_description
1 polymer ?
#
loop_
_entity_poly.entity_id
_entity_poly.type
_entity_poly.pdbx_seq_one_letter_code
_entity_poly.pdbx_strand_id
1 'polypeptide(L)'
;MISINGLQPTQEMFRYSPVAKPTSSAKNIVDSFSSILNQGLQETNNLENQSDTLTRMLVSGEIENIHDVMIAAEKAEVAINLTMNIRDKVIRAYDEIMAMGSR
;
A
#
# COMPACT_ATOMS: atom_id res chain seq x y z
N MET A 1 -21.43 55.85 -33.38
CA MET A 1 -20.55 55.09 -32.48
C MET A 1 -21.38 54.02 -31.82
N ILE A 2 -21.18 52.75 -32.19
CA ILE A 2 -21.83 51.60 -31.55
C ILE A 2 -20.71 50.82 -30.87
N SER A 3 -20.69 50.85 -29.54
CA SER A 3 -19.66 50.17 -28.75
C SER A 3 -19.81 48.65 -28.89
N ILE A 4 -18.76 48.04 -29.43
CA ILE A 4 -18.51 46.60 -29.37
C ILE A 4 -18.27 46.21 -27.89
N ASN A 5 -19.29 45.70 -27.21
CA ASN A 5 -19.08 45.07 -25.91
C ASN A 5 -18.40 43.72 -26.13
N GLY A 6 -17.11 43.71 -25.76
CA GLY A 6 -16.23 42.57 -25.84
C GLY A 6 -16.76 41.35 -25.09
N LEU A 7 -16.46 40.21 -25.68
CA LEU A 7 -16.54 38.88 -25.10
C LEU A 7 -15.89 38.88 -23.71
N GLN A 8 -16.68 38.65 -22.67
CA GLN A 8 -16.13 38.24 -21.38
C GLN A 8 -15.90 36.73 -21.44
N PRO A 9 -14.66 36.22 -21.31
CA PRO A 9 -14.43 34.80 -21.24
C PRO A 9 -15.02 34.28 -19.93
N THR A 10 -15.83 33.23 -20.03
CA THR A 10 -16.42 32.49 -18.91
C THR A 10 -15.31 31.89 -18.04
N GLN A 11 -14.81 32.66 -17.08
CA GLN A 11 -13.81 32.25 -16.08
C GLN A 11 -14.38 31.41 -14.93
N GLU A 12 -15.58 30.84 -15.06
CA GLU A 12 -16.19 30.01 -14.00
C GLU A 12 -15.89 28.50 -14.11
N MET A 13 -15.28 28.03 -15.20
CA MET A 13 -15.15 26.58 -15.45
C MET A 13 -13.97 25.90 -14.71
N PHE A 14 -13.14 26.64 -13.98
CA PHE A 14 -11.98 26.09 -13.26
C PHE A 14 -11.96 26.45 -11.77
N ARG A 15 -13.13 26.40 -11.10
CA ARG A 15 -13.14 26.35 -9.63
C ARG A 15 -12.60 24.98 -9.19
N TYR A 16 -11.30 24.93 -8.96
CA TYR A 16 -10.66 23.80 -8.29
C TYR A 16 -11.23 23.73 -6.86
N SER A 17 -12.17 22.80 -6.64
CA SER A 17 -12.69 22.55 -5.29
C SER A 17 -11.53 22.07 -4.40
N PRO A 18 -11.30 22.70 -3.24
CA PRO A 18 -10.30 22.21 -2.31
C PRO A 18 -10.78 20.86 -1.75
N VAL A 19 -10.02 19.80 -2.01
CA VAL A 19 -10.22 18.50 -1.36
C VAL A 19 -10.13 18.72 0.15
N ALA A 20 -11.21 18.43 0.88
CA ALA A 20 -11.27 18.69 2.31
C ALA A 20 -10.16 17.89 3.03
N LYS A 21 -9.48 18.54 3.99
CA LYS A 21 -8.47 17.87 4.81
C LYS A 21 -9.14 16.71 5.58
N PRO A 22 -8.53 15.50 5.61
CA PRO A 22 -9.06 14.38 6.36
C PRO A 22 -9.20 14.76 7.85
N THR A 23 -10.33 14.40 8.45
CA THR A 23 -10.59 14.58 9.88
C THR A 23 -9.60 13.75 10.72
N SER A 24 -9.28 14.20 11.94
CA SER A 24 -8.28 13.56 12.80
C SER A 24 -8.52 12.06 13.03
N SER A 25 -9.77 11.60 13.03
CA SER A 25 -10.12 10.18 13.15
C SER A 25 -9.72 9.34 11.94
N ALA A 26 -9.86 9.88 10.72
CA ALA A 26 -9.46 9.20 9.50
C ALA A 26 -7.93 9.05 9.42
N LYS A 27 -7.19 10.07 9.87
CA LYS A 27 -5.71 10.02 9.95
C LYS A 27 -5.21 8.92 10.88
N ASN A 28 -5.79 8.79 12.08
CA ASN A 28 -5.39 7.77 13.05
C ASN A 28 -5.60 6.33 12.53
N ILE A 29 -6.68 6.12 11.76
CA ILE A 29 -6.97 4.83 11.14
C ILE A 29 -5.91 4.52 10.07
N VAL A 30 -5.61 5.47 9.19
CA VAL A 30 -4.56 5.32 8.16
C VAL A 30 -3.19 5.05 8.78
N ASP A 31 -2.83 5.77 9.84
CA ASP A 31 -1.56 5.57 10.56
C ASP A 31 -1.49 4.15 11.19
N SER A 32 -2.59 3.66 11.76
CA SER A 32 -2.66 2.31 12.34
C SER A 32 -2.51 1.21 11.28
N PHE A 33 -3.16 1.38 10.12
CA PHE A 33 -3.04 0.45 9.00
C PHE A 33 -1.65 0.47 8.37
N SER A 34 -1.03 1.64 8.24
CA SER A 34 0.35 1.79 7.77
C SER A 34 1.33 1.05 8.68
N SER A 35 1.13 1.11 10.00
CA SER A 35 1.93 0.36 10.97
C SER A 35 1.83 -1.16 10.76
N ILE A 36 0.60 -1.68 10.63
CA ILE A 36 0.36 -3.11 10.38
C ILE A 36 0.99 -3.56 9.06
N LEU A 37 0.87 -2.76 7.99
CA LEU A 37 1.49 -3.08 6.70
C LEU A 37 3.02 -3.09 6.80
N ASN A 38 3.62 -2.12 7.49
CA ASN A 38 5.07 -2.10 7.71
C ASN A 38 5.55 -3.32 8.49
N GLN A 39 4.81 -3.73 9.51
CA GLN A 39 5.13 -4.94 10.26
C GLN A 39 5.05 -6.19 9.37
N GLY A 40 3.98 -6.33 8.58
CA GLY A 40 3.83 -7.43 7.63
C GLY A 40 4.94 -7.48 6.58
N LEU A 41 5.39 -6.32 6.09
CA LEU A 41 6.54 -6.21 5.18
C LEU A 41 7.84 -6.66 5.84
N GLN A 42 8.10 -6.24 7.08
CA GLN A 42 9.29 -6.66 7.83
C GLN A 42 9.30 -8.17 8.08
N GLU A 43 8.16 -8.73 8.48
CA GLU A 43 8.01 -10.16 8.72
C GLU A 43 8.19 -10.97 7.44
N THR A 44 7.58 -10.52 6.34
CA THR A 44 7.75 -11.10 5.00
C THR A 44 9.22 -11.10 4.58
N ASN A 45 9.92 -9.97 4.75
CA ASN A 45 11.34 -9.87 4.42
C ASN A 45 12.19 -10.82 5.27
N ASN A 46 11.87 -10.99 6.56
CA ASN A 46 12.59 -11.94 7.40
C ASN A 46 12.38 -13.40 6.96
N LEU A 47 11.15 -13.76 6.59
CA LEU A 47 10.83 -15.10 6.09
C LEU A 47 11.50 -15.40 4.75
N GLU A 48 11.53 -14.42 3.85
CA GLU A 48 12.22 -14.55 2.56
C GLU A 48 13.72 -14.75 2.77
N ASN A 49 14.37 -13.91 3.58
CA ASN A 49 15.80 -14.06 3.90
C ASN A 49 16.11 -15.40 4.57
N GLN A 50 15.21 -15.90 5.44
CA GLN A 50 15.35 -17.22 6.06
C GLN A 50 15.27 -18.34 5.02
N SER A 51 14.28 -18.30 4.13
CA SER A 51 14.13 -19.24 3.01
C SER A 51 15.39 -19.24 2.12
N ASP A 52 15.92 -18.05 1.82
CA ASP A 52 17.11 -17.86 1.02
C ASP A 52 18.36 -18.45 1.68
N THR A 53 18.51 -18.22 2.99
CA THR A 53 19.62 -18.76 3.78
C THR A 53 19.57 -20.29 3.80
N LEU A 54 18.40 -20.87 4.06
CA LEU A 54 18.19 -22.32 4.05
C LEU A 54 18.46 -22.90 2.66
N THR A 55 18.01 -22.24 1.60
CA THR A 55 18.28 -22.65 0.22
C THR A 55 19.78 -22.70 -0.06
N ARG A 56 20.54 -21.69 0.39
CA ARG A 56 22.01 -21.65 0.21
C ARG A 56 22.70 -22.77 0.97
N MET A 57 22.30 -23.02 2.21
CA MET A 57 22.86 -24.11 3.02
C MET A 57 22.55 -25.50 2.44
N LEU A 58 21.38 -25.67 1.81
CA LEU A 58 21.04 -26.92 1.12
C LEU A 58 21.92 -27.13 -0.10
N VAL A 59 22.12 -26.09 -0.91
CA VAL A 59 22.96 -26.16 -2.13
C VAL A 59 24.45 -26.31 -1.76
N SER A 60 24.90 -25.76 -0.64
CA SER A 60 26.27 -25.97 -0.14
C SER A 60 26.49 -27.33 0.53
N GLY A 61 25.42 -28.09 0.79
CA GLY A 61 25.46 -29.38 1.47
C GLY A 61 25.61 -29.29 3.00
N GLU A 62 25.45 -28.10 3.58
CA GLU A 62 25.45 -27.89 5.04
C GLU A 62 24.17 -28.42 5.71
N ILE A 63 23.07 -28.50 4.97
CA ILE A 63 21.85 -29.17 5.40
C ILE A 63 21.40 -30.17 4.33
N GLU A 64 21.06 -31.37 4.76
CA GLU A 64 20.51 -32.41 3.88
C GLU A 64 18.97 -32.38 3.86
N ASN A 65 18.36 -31.69 4.82
CA ASN A 65 16.91 -31.68 4.99
C ASN A 65 16.24 -30.64 4.07
N ILE A 66 15.84 -31.11 2.89
CA ILE A 66 15.06 -30.31 1.92
C ILE A 66 13.68 -29.87 2.47
N HIS A 67 13.10 -30.59 3.45
CA HIS A 67 11.78 -30.24 3.98
C HIS A 67 11.81 -28.90 4.71
N ASP A 68 12.88 -28.59 5.44
CA ASP A 68 13.00 -27.32 6.16
C ASP A 68 13.07 -26.13 5.19
N VAL A 69 13.76 -26.30 4.06
CA VAL A 69 13.81 -25.31 2.97
C VAL A 69 12.42 -25.12 2.36
N MET A 70 11.72 -26.20 2.03
CA MET A 70 10.37 -26.13 1.45
C MET A 70 9.37 -25.47 2.41
N ILE A 71 9.43 -25.79 3.70
CA ILE A 71 8.56 -25.17 4.71
C ILE A 71 8.86 -23.67 4.84
N ALA A 72 10.13 -23.28 4.83
CA ALA A 72 10.51 -21.87 4.90
C ALA A 72 10.06 -21.11 3.64
N ALA A 73 10.21 -21.70 2.47
CA ALA A 73 9.73 -21.13 1.21
C ALA A 73 8.20 -20.94 1.21
N GLU A 74 7.45 -21.96 1.63
CA GLU A 74 5.98 -21.88 1.75
C GLU A 74 5.54 -20.78 2.73
N LYS A 75 6.22 -20.67 3.89
CA LYS A 75 5.94 -19.60 4.85
C LYS A 75 6.17 -18.22 4.25
N ALA A 76 7.28 -18.04 3.52
CA ALA A 76 7.56 -16.79 2.84
C ALA A 76 6.48 -16.47 1.79
N GLU A 77 6.08 -17.45 0.98
CA GLU A 77 5.03 -17.28 -0.03
C GLU A 77 3.68 -16.87 0.60
N VAL A 78 3.24 -17.57 1.64
CA VAL A 78 1.99 -17.23 2.34
C VAL A 78 2.06 -15.83 2.95
N ALA A 79 3.20 -15.44 3.54
CA ALA A 79 3.39 -14.12 4.13
C ALA A 79 3.38 -12.98 3.07
N ILE A 80 4.03 -13.20 1.92
CA ILE A 80 3.98 -12.27 0.78
C ILE A 80 2.54 -12.07 0.33
N ASN A 81 1.81 -13.16 0.11
CA ASN A 81 0.42 -13.12 -0.32
C ASN A 81 -0.46 -12.36 0.68
N LEU A 82 -0.29 -12.62 1.98
CA LEU A 82 -1.01 -11.91 3.02
C LEU A 82 -0.69 -10.40 2.98
N THR A 83 0.58 -10.04 2.85
CA THR A 83 1.03 -8.65 2.81
C THR A 83 0.51 -7.90 1.59
N MET A 84 0.44 -8.55 0.43
CA MET A 84 -0.20 -8.00 -0.78
C MET A 84 -1.70 -7.73 -0.54
N ASN A 85 -2.40 -8.68 0.07
CA ASN A 85 -3.82 -8.51 0.42
C ASN A 85 -4.04 -7.32 1.37
N ILE A 86 -3.15 -7.13 2.35
CA ILE A 86 -3.20 -5.98 3.26
C ILE A 86 -2.94 -4.69 2.47
N ARG A 87 -1.90 -4.64 1.63
CA ARG A 87 -1.58 -3.49 0.77
C ARG A 87 -2.79 -3.06 -0.05
N ASP A 88 -3.49 -3.99 -0.70
CA ASP A 88 -4.66 -3.69 -1.51
C ASP A 88 -5.85 -3.15 -0.68
N LYS A 89 -5.99 -3.61 0.57
CA LYS A 89 -6.99 -3.06 1.50
C LYS A 89 -6.62 -1.65 1.95
N VAL A 90 -5.33 -1.38 2.19
CA VAL A 90 -4.84 -0.04 2.58
C VAL A 90 -5.09 0.98 1.47
N ILE A 91 -4.76 0.63 0.22
CA ILE A 91 -5.01 1.50 -0.94
C ILE A 91 -6.50 1.83 -1.05
N ARG A 92 -7.37 0.82 -0.95
CA ARG A 92 -8.83 1.04 -0.99
C ARG A 92 -9.35 1.92 0.14
N ALA A 93 -8.87 1.70 1.37
CA ALA A 93 -9.27 2.52 2.52
C ALA A 93 -8.84 3.98 2.36
N TYR A 94 -7.65 4.22 1.80
CA TYR A 94 -7.18 5.56 1.46
C TYR A 94 -8.11 6.23 0.44
N ASP A 95 -8.43 5.52 -0.65
CA ASP A 95 -9.31 6.03 -1.71
C ASP A 95 -10.72 6.35 -1.16
N GLU A 96 -11.27 5.49 -0.29
CA GLU A 96 -12.57 5.68 0.33
C GLU A 96 -12.60 6.92 1.24
N ILE A 97 -11.58 7.14 2.07
CA ILE A 97 -11.45 8.32 2.92
C ILE A 97 -11.41 9.60 2.07
N MET A 98 -10.64 9.59 0.98
CA MET A 98 -10.54 10.72 0.06
C MET A 98 -11.87 11.01 -0.66
N ALA A 99 -12.60 9.95 -1.03
CA ALA A 99 -13.94 10.07 -1.63
C ALA A 99 -14.99 10.58 -0.64
N MET A 100 -14.92 10.18 0.63
CA MET A 100 -15.80 10.71 1.70
C MET A 100 -15.54 12.19 1.96
N GLY A 101 -14.29 12.65 1.93
CA GLY A 101 -13.94 14.07 2.11
C GLY A 101 -14.30 14.98 0.93
N SER A 102 -14.61 14.41 -0.24
CA SER A 102 -15.10 15.18 -1.41
C SER A 102 -16.63 15.25 -1.50
N ARG A 103 -17.36 14.64 -0.57
CA ARG A 103 -18.83 14.72 -0.48
C ARG A 103 -19.29 15.81 0.48
#